data_AF-M0AC72-F1
#
_entry.id   AF-M0AC72-F1
#
_cell.length_a   1.000
_cell.length_b   1.000
_cell.length_c   1.000
_cell.angle_alpha   90.00
_cell.angle_beta   90.00
_cell.angle_gamma   90.00
#
_symmetry.space_group_name_H-M   'P 1'
#
loop_
_entity.id
_entity.type
_entity.pdbx_description
1 polymer ?
#
loop_
_entity_poly.entity_id
_entity_poly.type
_entity_poly.pdbx_seq_one_letter_code
_entity_poly.pdbx_strand_id
1 'polypeptide(L)'
;MNGSDDVSVTTGYGSSVHRLTALPRDLRGRNPILFWTATGNAVLGLCFLVGLAVDPSIVNGESAWLKPTKFAVSICLFTATLAWLTPHLTVSRRFRRSSSWAIAGALGIEIVAIAGQAARGTRSHFNYATTVDTAIYVTMGAVIVAMTLLVAWLFVRATRNGFDVHPAFALGITLGGGLFVVGVFEGQVMGVLNTNSVGSGYTLPAVGWTLVGDFRVAHFAGLHALQVLPLAGYVSARAEQQGRITAPRKVVWLVGSLYAGLLLVAFVLALVPLVA
;
A
#
# COMPACT_ATOMS: atom_id res chain seq x y z
N MET A 1 65.11 14.76 -27.55
CA MET A 1 64.73 13.34 -27.52
C MET A 1 64.08 13.06 -26.18
N ASN A 2 62.91 12.47 -25.99
CA ASN A 2 61.74 12.16 -26.82
C ASN A 2 60.74 11.51 -25.82
N GLY A 3 59.43 11.72 -25.97
CA GLY A 3 58.37 11.01 -25.25
C GLY A 3 58.00 11.66 -23.92
N SER A 4 56.91 12.41 -23.74
CA SER A 4 55.48 12.17 -24.08
C SER A 4 54.90 10.88 -23.48
N ASP A 5 53.79 11.09 -22.76
CA ASP A 5 52.71 10.14 -22.47
C ASP A 5 53.02 9.13 -21.33
N ASP A 6 52.20 8.87 -20.33
CA ASP A 6 50.76 9.04 -20.16
C ASP A 6 50.41 9.22 -18.68
N VAL A 7 49.58 10.22 -18.39
CA VAL A 7 48.83 10.31 -17.14
C VAL A 7 47.76 9.22 -17.18
N SER A 8 48.01 8.09 -16.52
CA SER A 8 46.96 7.10 -16.28
C SER A 8 46.00 7.63 -15.23
N VAL A 9 45.02 8.42 -15.68
CA VAL A 9 43.78 8.64 -14.95
C VAL A 9 43.08 7.29 -14.86
N THR A 10 43.30 6.55 -13.79
CA THR A 10 42.42 5.46 -13.40
C THR A 10 41.08 6.09 -13.01
N THR A 11 40.22 6.30 -14.01
CA THR A 11 38.80 6.53 -13.80
C THR A 11 38.26 5.31 -13.09
N GLY A 12 38.12 5.41 -11.77
CA GLY A 12 37.41 4.46 -10.93
C GLY A 12 35.91 4.47 -11.22
N TYR A 13 35.51 4.37 -12.49
CA TYR A 13 34.14 4.14 -12.94
C TYR A 13 33.89 2.63 -12.99
N GLY A 14 34.18 1.98 -11.86
CA GLY A 14 34.08 0.54 -11.67
C GLY A 14 32.91 0.19 -10.75
N SER A 15 31.69 0.21 -11.32
CA SER A 15 30.60 -0.72 -10.96
C SER A 15 29.81 -0.58 -9.63
N SER A 16 29.60 0.63 -9.12
CA SER A 16 28.53 0.89 -8.12
C SER A 16 27.10 0.60 -8.64
N VAL A 17 26.98 0.24 -9.92
CA VAL A 17 25.73 0.08 -10.70
C VAL A 17 25.03 -1.28 -10.48
N HIS A 18 25.58 -2.22 -9.69
CA HIS A 18 25.05 -3.60 -9.61
C HIS A 18 24.71 -4.17 -8.23
N ARG A 19 24.45 -3.34 -7.20
CA ARG A 19 23.85 -3.85 -5.95
C ARG A 19 22.31 -3.85 -5.97
N LEU A 20 21.70 -4.59 -6.89
CA LEU A 20 20.42 -5.22 -6.58
C LEU A 20 20.72 -6.53 -5.84
N THR A 21 20.69 -6.53 -4.51
CA THR A 21 20.36 -7.70 -3.65
C THR A 21 20.57 -7.39 -2.16
N ALA A 22 19.93 -6.34 -1.65
CA ALA A 22 19.33 -6.54 -0.34
C ALA A 22 18.07 -7.37 -0.63
N LEU A 23 18.11 -8.68 -0.40
CA LEU A 23 16.94 -9.56 -0.46
C LEU A 23 15.81 -8.96 0.40
N PRO A 24 14.52 -9.21 0.09
CA PRO A 24 13.42 -8.93 1.01
C PRO A 24 13.60 -9.54 2.40
N ARG A 25 14.55 -10.49 2.55
CA ARG A 25 14.77 -11.31 3.74
C ARG A 25 15.10 -10.53 5.02
N ASP A 26 15.63 -9.31 4.94
CA ASP A 26 15.93 -8.51 6.14
C ASP A 26 15.07 -7.24 6.22
N LEU A 27 13.75 -7.39 6.42
CA LEU A 27 12.85 -6.25 6.67
C LEU A 27 13.14 -5.58 8.02
N ARG A 28 13.52 -6.38 9.03
CA ARG A 28 13.80 -5.90 10.39
C ARG A 28 14.98 -4.95 10.41
N GLY A 29 16.08 -5.27 9.72
CA GLY A 29 17.26 -4.40 9.64
C GLY A 29 17.01 -3.10 8.87
N ARG A 30 16.08 -3.11 7.90
CA ARG A 30 15.73 -1.94 7.08
C ARG A 30 14.88 -0.92 7.82
N ASN A 31 13.80 -1.41 8.43
CA ASN A 31 12.85 -0.57 9.14
C ASN A 31 12.19 -1.39 10.26
N PRO A 32 12.79 -1.41 11.48
CA PRO A 32 12.30 -2.25 12.57
C PRO A 32 10.89 -1.86 13.03
N ILE A 33 10.54 -0.58 12.92
CA ILE A 33 9.22 -0.06 13.33
C ILE A 33 8.13 -0.70 12.46
N LEU A 34 8.24 -0.52 11.14
CA LEU A 34 7.26 -1.05 10.20
C LEU A 34 7.26 -2.59 10.15
N PHE A 35 8.42 -3.22 10.37
CA PHE A 35 8.51 -4.67 10.50
C PHE A 35 7.68 -5.20 11.69
N TRP A 36 7.81 -4.57 12.87
CA TRP A 36 7.03 -4.99 14.03
C TRP A 36 5.54 -4.66 13.89
N THR A 37 5.19 -3.54 13.24
CA THR A 37 3.80 -3.26 12.86
C THR A 37 3.23 -4.34 11.95
N ALA A 38 3.99 -4.79 10.95
CA ALA A 38 3.58 -5.85 10.05
C ALA A 38 3.37 -7.17 10.78
N THR A 39 4.36 -7.56 11.60
CA THR A 39 4.32 -8.80 12.38
C THR A 39 3.16 -8.81 13.37
N GLY A 40 2.94 -7.70 14.09
CA GLY A 40 1.82 -7.57 15.02
C GLY A 40 0.47 -7.72 14.31
N ASN A 41 0.31 -7.12 13.14
CA ASN A 41 -0.92 -7.26 12.36
C ASN A 41 -1.08 -8.66 11.74
N ALA A 42 0.01 -9.34 11.39
CA ALA A 42 -0.07 -10.74 10.98
C ALA A 42 -0.61 -11.62 12.11
N VAL A 43 -0.11 -11.44 13.34
CA VAL A 43 -0.60 -12.16 14.53
C VAL A 43 -2.05 -11.81 14.82
N LEU A 44 -2.42 -10.52 14.81
CA LEU A 44 -3.82 -10.10 14.98
C LEU A 44 -4.73 -10.70 13.91
N GLY A 45 -4.30 -10.74 12.65
CA GLY A 45 -5.03 -11.38 11.57
C GLY A 45 -5.33 -12.86 11.85
N LEU A 46 -4.34 -13.61 12.36
CA LEU A 46 -4.55 -14.99 12.79
C LEU A 46 -5.55 -15.09 13.95
N CYS A 47 -5.50 -14.18 14.93
CA CYS A 47 -6.48 -14.13 16.01
C CYS A 47 -7.90 -13.83 15.50
N PHE A 48 -8.05 -12.89 14.55
CA PHE A 48 -9.35 -12.55 13.98
C PHE A 48 -9.90 -13.68 13.09
N LEU A 49 -9.04 -14.47 12.43
CA LEU A 49 -9.45 -15.70 11.75
C LEU A 49 -10.03 -16.73 12.73
N VAL A 50 -9.49 -16.85 13.94
CA VAL A 50 -10.11 -17.68 14.99
C VAL A 50 -11.47 -17.11 15.36
N GLY A 51 -11.58 -15.78 15.49
CA GLY A 51 -12.84 -15.07 15.72
C GLY A 51 -13.93 -15.40 14.70
N LEU A 52 -13.59 -15.53 13.40
CA LEU A 52 -14.53 -15.96 12.36
C LEU A 52 -15.15 -17.35 12.62
N ALA A 53 -14.41 -18.23 13.28
CA ALA A 53 -14.85 -19.60 13.52
C ALA A 53 -15.64 -19.76 14.83
N VAL A 54 -15.38 -18.90 15.83
CA VAL A 54 -15.89 -19.10 17.20
C VAL A 54 -16.92 -18.06 17.66
N ASP A 55 -16.96 -16.88 17.03
CA ASP A 55 -17.91 -15.82 17.40
C ASP A 55 -18.99 -15.67 16.30
N PRO A 56 -20.26 -15.97 16.62
CA PRO A 56 -21.37 -15.90 15.66
C PRO A 56 -21.84 -14.46 15.38
N SER A 57 -21.26 -13.43 16.01
CA SER A 57 -21.69 -12.05 15.87
C SER A 57 -21.65 -11.57 14.42
N ILE A 58 -22.75 -10.98 13.98
CA ILE A 58 -22.93 -10.44 12.62
C ILE A 58 -23.04 -8.91 12.66
N VAL A 59 -22.26 -8.24 11.82
CA VAL A 59 -22.32 -6.79 11.60
C VAL A 59 -22.45 -6.56 10.09
N ASN A 60 -23.51 -5.88 9.66
CA ASN A 60 -23.80 -5.65 8.23
C ASN A 60 -23.97 -6.91 7.38
N GLY A 61 -24.55 -7.97 7.95
CA GLY A 61 -24.78 -9.23 7.22
C GLY A 61 -23.52 -10.07 6.99
N GLU A 62 -22.38 -9.65 7.53
CA GLU A 62 -21.12 -10.42 7.54
C GLU A 62 -20.66 -10.67 8.98
N SER A 63 -19.79 -11.66 9.19
CA SER A 63 -19.17 -11.88 10.51
C SER A 63 -18.44 -10.61 11.00
N ALA A 64 -18.63 -10.29 12.28
CA ALA A 64 -18.00 -9.14 12.93
C ALA A 64 -16.47 -9.12 12.76
N TRP A 65 -15.84 -10.30 12.74
CA TRP A 65 -14.38 -10.47 12.64
C TRP A 65 -13.84 -10.45 11.21
N LEU A 66 -14.69 -10.45 10.19
CA LEU A 66 -14.25 -10.44 8.80
C LEU A 66 -13.56 -9.13 8.41
N LYS A 67 -14.10 -8.00 8.86
CA LYS A 67 -13.51 -6.68 8.62
C LYS A 67 -12.16 -6.51 9.36
N PRO A 68 -12.04 -6.78 10.67
CA PRO A 68 -10.75 -6.80 11.36
C PRO A 68 -9.70 -7.67 10.65
N THR A 69 -10.07 -8.86 10.18
CA THR A 69 -9.18 -9.75 9.43
C THR A 69 -8.66 -9.09 8.15
N LYS A 70 -9.56 -8.55 7.31
CA LYS A 70 -9.22 -7.85 6.05
C LYS A 70 -8.26 -6.68 6.31
N PHE A 71 -8.52 -5.89 7.35
CA PHE A 71 -7.67 -4.75 7.72
C PHE A 71 -6.31 -5.19 8.25
N ALA A 72 -6.24 -6.18 9.14
CA ALA A 72 -4.98 -6.71 9.67
C ALA A 72 -4.07 -7.23 8.55
N VAL A 73 -4.63 -7.98 7.59
CA VAL A 73 -3.88 -8.46 6.41
C VAL A 73 -3.38 -7.29 5.56
N SER A 74 -4.25 -6.31 5.28
CA SER A 74 -3.87 -5.14 4.49
C SER A 74 -2.77 -4.31 5.16
N ILE A 75 -2.89 -4.04 6.47
CA ILE A 75 -1.89 -3.32 7.27
C ILE A 75 -0.56 -4.08 7.28
N CYS A 76 -0.59 -5.40 7.46
CA CYS A 76 0.59 -6.26 7.39
C CYS A 76 1.30 -6.11 6.04
N LEU A 77 0.57 -6.29 4.94
CA LEU A 77 1.11 -6.17 3.59
C LEU A 77 1.65 -4.77 3.31
N PHE A 78 0.92 -3.72 3.68
CA PHE A 78 1.32 -2.33 3.47
C PHE A 78 2.60 -2.00 4.25
N THR A 79 2.65 -2.30 5.55
CA THR A 79 3.81 -1.98 6.38
C THR A 79 5.04 -2.83 6.05
N ALA A 80 4.88 -4.10 5.69
CA ALA A 80 5.98 -4.93 5.18
C ALA A 80 6.54 -4.39 3.86
N THR A 81 5.66 -3.95 2.96
CA THR A 81 6.04 -3.34 1.67
C THR A 81 6.77 -2.02 1.91
N LEU A 82 6.25 -1.17 2.76
CA LEU A 82 6.89 0.09 3.07
C LEU A 82 8.23 -0.11 3.79
N ALA A 83 8.37 -1.12 4.66
CA ALA A 83 9.64 -1.51 5.28
C ALA A 83 10.68 -1.95 4.23
N TRP A 84 10.23 -2.66 3.19
CA TRP A 84 11.08 -3.05 2.06
C TRP A 84 11.53 -1.84 1.23
N LEU A 85 10.62 -0.90 0.97
CA LEU A 85 10.86 0.27 0.12
C LEU A 85 11.62 1.40 0.84
N THR A 86 11.45 1.56 2.16
CA THR A 86 11.96 2.75 2.87
C THR A 86 13.46 3.04 2.69
N PRO A 87 14.36 2.04 2.63
CA PRO A 87 15.78 2.29 2.36
C PRO A 87 16.07 2.93 1.00
N HIS A 88 15.19 2.70 0.02
CA HIS A 88 15.31 3.21 -1.34
C HIS A 88 14.66 4.59 -1.51
N LEU A 89 13.84 5.01 -0.55
CA LEU A 89 13.26 6.35 -0.52
C LEU A 89 14.33 7.34 -0.07
N THR A 90 14.79 8.16 -1.00
CA THR A 90 15.83 9.18 -0.85
C THR A 90 15.34 10.36 -0.01
N VAL A 91 15.19 10.14 1.28
CA VAL A 91 14.79 11.14 2.26
C VAL A 91 15.71 11.14 3.47
N SER A 92 15.70 12.22 4.26
CA SER A 92 16.53 12.29 5.46
C SER A 92 16.17 11.18 6.45
N ARG A 93 17.19 10.62 7.14
CA ARG A 93 17.00 9.55 8.13
C ARG A 93 16.00 9.93 9.22
N ARG A 94 16.02 11.19 9.67
CA ARG A 94 15.07 11.73 10.65
C ARG A 94 13.65 11.68 10.12
N PHE A 95 13.42 12.20 8.91
CA PHE A 95 12.10 12.22 8.30
C PHE A 95 11.56 10.80 8.10
N ARG A 96 12.38 9.90 7.53
CA ARG A 96 12.03 8.49 7.37
C ARG A 96 11.58 7.82 8.67
N ARG A 97 12.34 8.03 9.76
CA ARG A 97 12.04 7.43 11.07
C ARG A 97 10.77 8.02 11.67
N SER A 98 10.58 9.33 11.58
CA SER A 98 9.36 10.01 12.04
C SER A 98 8.13 9.52 11.25
N SER A 99 8.22 9.41 9.93
CA SER A 99 7.14 8.86 9.10
C SER A 99 6.81 7.42 9.48
N SER A 100 7.82 6.60 9.78
CA SER A 100 7.61 5.20 10.17
C SER A 100 6.84 5.08 11.49
N TRP A 101 7.18 5.90 12.49
CA TRP A 101 6.43 5.95 13.76
C TRP A 101 5.02 6.48 13.59
N ALA A 102 4.84 7.55 12.82
CA ALA A 102 3.52 8.13 12.57
C ALA A 102 2.60 7.14 11.85
N ILE A 103 3.10 6.43 10.83
CA ILE A 103 2.36 5.38 10.12
C ILE A 103 2.02 4.22 11.06
N ALA A 104 2.99 3.76 11.87
CA ALA A 104 2.74 2.68 12.84
C ALA A 104 1.67 3.06 13.87
N GLY A 105 1.71 4.29 14.40
CA GLY A 105 0.71 4.80 15.33
C GLY A 105 -0.67 4.94 14.70
N ALA A 106 -0.75 5.50 13.50
CA ALA A 106 -2.00 5.65 12.75
C ALA A 106 -2.69 4.30 12.51
N LEU A 107 -1.94 3.33 11.99
CA LEU A 107 -2.46 1.98 11.71
C LEU A 107 -2.78 1.20 12.99
N GLY A 108 -2.08 1.49 14.09
CA GLY A 108 -2.40 0.96 15.41
C GLY A 108 -3.74 1.47 15.94
N ILE A 109 -4.00 2.78 15.84
CA ILE A 109 -5.29 3.38 16.19
C ILE A 109 -6.40 2.76 15.34
N GLU A 110 -6.18 2.65 14.03
CA GLU A 110 -7.14 2.10 13.08
C GLU A 110 -7.54 0.66 13.43
N ILE A 111 -6.58 -0.24 13.63
CA ILE A 111 -6.89 -1.65 13.91
C ILE A 111 -7.54 -1.84 15.29
N VAL A 112 -7.13 -1.05 16.29
CA VAL A 112 -7.75 -1.08 17.63
C VAL A 112 -9.20 -0.60 17.57
N ALA A 113 -9.47 0.50 16.85
CA ALA A 113 -10.82 1.02 16.69
C ALA A 113 -11.72 0.02 15.94
N ILE A 114 -11.22 -0.60 14.86
CA ILE A 114 -11.97 -1.59 14.07
C ILE A 114 -12.25 -2.84 14.89
N ALA A 115 -11.23 -3.42 15.53
CA ALA A 115 -11.38 -4.64 16.34
C ALA A 115 -12.24 -4.38 17.58
N GLY A 116 -12.09 -3.23 18.23
CA GLY A 116 -12.93 -2.83 19.37
C GLY A 116 -14.40 -2.68 19.00
N GLN A 117 -14.70 -2.09 17.83
CA GLN A 117 -16.08 -1.99 17.35
C GLN A 117 -16.66 -3.35 16.94
N ALA A 118 -15.85 -4.22 16.34
CA ALA A 118 -16.25 -5.61 16.06
C ALA A 118 -16.59 -6.37 17.34
N ALA A 119 -15.77 -6.24 18.39
CA ALA A 119 -16.02 -6.86 19.70
C ALA A 119 -17.28 -6.29 20.39
N ARG A 120 -17.66 -5.05 20.08
CA ARG A 120 -18.93 -4.45 20.52
C ARG A 120 -20.13 -4.85 19.66
N GLY A 121 -19.94 -5.69 18.65
CA GLY A 121 -21.00 -6.11 17.72
C GLY A 121 -21.56 -4.94 16.88
N THR A 122 -20.75 -3.92 16.59
CA THR A 122 -21.21 -2.72 15.87
C THR A 122 -20.22 -2.26 14.80
N ARG A 123 -20.63 -1.25 14.03
CA ARG A 123 -19.89 -0.72 12.89
C ARG A 123 -18.77 0.22 13.35
N SER A 124 -17.61 0.17 12.69
CA SER A 124 -16.55 1.17 12.90
C SER A 124 -16.58 2.34 11.91
N HIS A 125 -17.08 2.13 10.69
CA HIS A 125 -17.26 3.17 9.68
C HIS A 125 -18.75 3.48 9.53
N PHE A 126 -19.09 4.76 9.32
CA PHE A 126 -20.46 5.24 9.15
C PHE A 126 -21.36 5.02 10.40
N ASN A 127 -20.76 4.98 11.58
CA ASN A 127 -21.49 4.72 12.82
C ASN A 127 -21.70 5.99 13.63
N TYR A 128 -22.94 6.47 13.63
CA TYR A 128 -23.38 7.67 14.37
C TYR A 128 -24.37 7.33 15.49
N ALA A 129 -24.45 6.06 15.91
CA ALA A 129 -25.46 5.61 16.86
C ALA A 129 -25.29 6.22 18.27
N THR A 130 -24.04 6.44 18.69
CA THR A 130 -23.71 7.02 20.00
C THR A 130 -22.59 8.05 19.88
N THR A 131 -22.38 8.86 20.92
CA THR A 131 -21.25 9.79 21.01
C THR A 131 -19.91 9.06 20.90
N VAL A 132 -19.78 7.89 21.53
CA VAL A 132 -18.56 7.05 21.46
C VAL A 132 -18.34 6.54 20.04
N ASP A 133 -19.38 6.05 19.38
CA ASP A 133 -19.28 5.55 18.01
C ASP A 133 -18.89 6.64 17.02
N THR A 134 -19.49 7.82 17.17
CA THR A 134 -19.17 9.00 16.37
C THR A 134 -17.73 9.43 16.59
N ALA A 135 -17.27 9.49 17.84
CA ALA A 135 -15.90 9.85 18.17
C ALA A 135 -14.88 8.87 17.57
N ILE A 136 -15.17 7.56 17.63
CA ILE A 136 -14.33 6.53 17.01
C ILE A 136 -14.28 6.72 15.49
N TYR A 137 -15.44 6.87 14.84
CA TYR A 137 -15.51 7.04 13.39
C TYR A 137 -14.77 8.31 12.91
N VAL A 138 -14.99 9.45 13.57
CA VAL A 138 -14.31 10.72 13.24
C VAL A 138 -12.80 10.62 13.46
N THR A 139 -12.38 9.94 14.54
CA THR A 139 -10.95 9.74 14.83
C THR A 139 -10.28 8.91 13.73
N MET A 140 -10.89 7.80 13.33
CA MET A 140 -10.40 6.96 12.23
C MET A 140 -10.27 7.78 10.93
N GLY A 141 -11.31 8.56 10.58
CA GLY A 141 -11.30 9.45 9.43
C GLY A 141 -10.18 10.50 9.46
N ALA A 142 -9.96 11.15 10.61
CA ALA A 142 -8.90 12.14 10.76
C ALA A 142 -7.49 11.50 10.65
N VAL A 143 -7.31 10.34 11.29
CA VAL A 143 -6.05 9.60 11.30
C VAL A 143 -5.68 9.14 9.89
N ILE A 144 -6.64 8.57 9.14
CA ILE A 144 -6.36 8.07 7.79
C ILE A 144 -6.04 9.21 6.83
N VAL A 145 -6.71 10.37 6.92
CA VAL A 145 -6.38 11.56 6.12
C VAL A 145 -4.96 12.03 6.41
N ALA A 146 -4.60 12.20 7.68
CA ALA A 146 -3.24 12.62 8.06
C ALA A 146 -2.17 11.63 7.58
N MET A 147 -2.44 10.33 7.73
CA MET A 147 -1.54 9.27 7.23
C MET A 147 -1.39 9.32 5.71
N THR A 148 -2.49 9.53 4.99
CA THR A 148 -2.50 9.63 3.52
C THR A 148 -1.61 10.77 3.05
N LEU A 149 -1.77 11.96 3.64
CA LEU A 149 -0.96 13.13 3.32
C LEU A 149 0.53 12.89 3.63
N LEU A 150 0.83 12.24 4.76
CA LEU A 150 2.20 11.88 5.12
C LEU A 150 2.83 10.91 4.11
N VAL A 151 2.12 9.87 3.69
CA VAL A 151 2.61 8.88 2.72
C VAL A 151 2.77 9.51 1.34
N ALA A 152 1.80 10.31 0.90
CA ALA A 152 1.90 11.07 -0.34
C ALA A 152 3.12 12.01 -0.31
N TRP A 153 3.32 12.74 0.79
CA TRP A 153 4.47 13.62 0.95
C TRP A 153 5.81 12.87 0.96
N LEU A 154 5.85 11.68 1.58
CA LEU A 154 7.01 10.80 1.57
C LEU A 154 7.39 10.40 0.13
N PHE A 155 6.42 9.95 -0.68
CA PHE A 155 6.66 9.59 -2.08
C PHE A 155 7.03 10.80 -2.94
N VAL A 156 6.36 11.94 -2.78
CA VAL A 156 6.70 13.19 -3.48
C VAL A 156 8.14 13.60 -3.20
N ARG A 157 8.58 13.58 -1.93
CA ARG A 157 9.97 13.88 -1.58
C ARG A 157 10.95 12.87 -2.19
N ALA A 158 10.65 11.57 -2.11
CA ALA A 158 11.51 10.54 -2.65
C ALA A 158 11.68 10.71 -4.17
N THR A 159 10.58 10.91 -4.90
CA THR A 159 10.62 11.12 -6.35
C THR A 159 11.38 12.41 -6.71
N ARG A 160 11.20 13.50 -5.97
CA ARG A 160 11.92 14.77 -6.22
C ARG A 160 13.43 14.68 -5.99
N ASN A 161 13.87 13.88 -5.02
CA ASN A 161 15.30 13.70 -4.76
C ASN A 161 15.95 12.64 -5.67
N GLY A 162 15.16 12.00 -6.55
CA GLY A 162 15.60 10.87 -7.39
C GLY A 162 15.76 9.59 -6.59
N PHE A 163 16.00 8.45 -7.23
CA PHE A 163 16.23 7.18 -6.54
C PHE A 163 17.62 6.64 -6.85
N ASP A 164 18.34 6.16 -5.84
CA ASP A 164 19.62 5.47 -5.99
C ASP A 164 19.41 3.96 -6.18
N VAL A 165 18.59 3.60 -7.19
CA VAL A 165 18.29 2.21 -7.55
C VAL A 165 18.16 2.08 -9.07
N HIS A 166 18.03 0.85 -9.55
CA HIS A 166 17.80 0.59 -10.96
C HIS A 166 16.61 1.39 -11.53
N PRO A 167 16.71 2.04 -12.72
CA PRO A 167 15.65 2.89 -13.26
C PRO A 167 14.29 2.21 -13.40
N ALA A 168 14.24 0.92 -13.72
CA ALA A 168 13.00 0.16 -13.77
C ALA A 168 12.35 0.00 -12.38
N PHE A 169 13.15 -0.18 -11.33
CA PHE A 169 12.64 -0.26 -9.96
C PHE A 169 12.18 1.11 -9.46
N ALA A 170 12.93 2.17 -9.74
CA ALA A 170 12.54 3.55 -9.46
C ALA A 170 11.21 3.93 -10.14
N LEU A 171 11.02 3.53 -11.40
CA LEU A 171 9.76 3.70 -12.12
C LEU A 171 8.61 2.93 -11.44
N GLY A 172 8.85 1.68 -11.03
CA GLY A 172 7.87 0.88 -10.29
C GLY A 172 7.45 1.51 -8.95
N ILE A 173 8.42 2.05 -8.18
CA ILE A 173 8.15 2.80 -6.95
C ILE A 173 7.30 4.04 -7.23
N THR A 174 7.63 4.78 -8.29
CA THR A 174 6.95 6.03 -8.64
C THR A 174 5.50 5.77 -9.07
N LEU A 175 5.28 4.83 -9.99
CA LEU A 175 3.93 4.48 -10.46
C LEU A 175 3.11 3.82 -9.35
N GLY A 176 3.72 2.91 -8.57
CA GLY A 176 3.07 2.26 -7.44
C GLY A 176 2.64 3.24 -6.35
N GLY A 177 3.53 4.17 -5.97
CA GLY A 177 3.21 5.22 -5.01
C GLY A 177 2.13 6.19 -5.52
N GLY A 178 2.16 6.55 -6.81
CA GLY A 178 1.15 7.40 -7.43
C GLY A 178 -0.25 6.76 -7.43
N LEU A 179 -0.37 5.53 -7.93
CA LEU A 179 -1.66 4.82 -7.94
C LEU A 179 -2.14 4.44 -6.54
N PHE A 180 -1.24 4.18 -5.59
CA PHE A 180 -1.59 4.03 -4.18
C PHE A 180 -2.31 5.26 -3.65
N VAL A 181 -1.77 6.46 -3.90
CA VAL A 181 -2.40 7.71 -3.46
C VAL A 181 -3.80 7.87 -4.07
N VAL A 182 -3.97 7.54 -5.35
CA VAL A 182 -5.30 7.51 -6.00
C VAL A 182 -6.24 6.56 -5.26
N GLY A 183 -5.81 5.32 -5.00
CA GLY A 183 -6.61 4.34 -4.26
C GLY A 183 -7.03 4.81 -2.87
N VAL A 184 -6.15 5.51 -2.15
CA VAL A 184 -6.52 6.05 -0.84
C VAL A 184 -7.58 7.16 -0.96
N PHE A 185 -7.51 8.02 -1.98
CA PHE A 185 -8.56 9.01 -2.24
C PHE A 185 -9.91 8.37 -2.59
N GLU A 186 -9.94 7.23 -3.29
CA GLU A 186 -11.18 6.47 -3.52
C GLU A 186 -11.84 6.05 -2.20
N GLY A 187 -11.05 5.68 -1.18
CA GLY A 187 -11.56 5.39 0.16
C GLY A 187 -12.21 6.62 0.83
N GLN A 188 -11.70 7.82 0.56
CA GLN A 188 -12.32 9.07 1.04
C GLN A 188 -13.64 9.35 0.30
N VAL A 189 -13.72 9.05 -1.00
CA VAL A 189 -14.97 9.15 -1.77
C VAL A 189 -16.03 8.25 -1.18
N MET A 190 -15.70 7.00 -0.83
CA MET A 190 -16.60 6.08 -0.10
C MET A 190 -17.09 6.70 1.21
N GLY A 191 -16.16 7.34 1.95
CA GLY A 191 -16.46 8.11 3.16
C GLY A 191 -17.50 9.19 2.96
N VAL A 192 -17.32 10.03 1.92
CA VAL A 192 -18.21 11.16 1.60
C VAL A 192 -19.56 10.71 1.08
N LEU A 193 -19.59 9.68 0.22
CA LEU A 193 -20.84 9.10 -0.30
C LEU A 193 -21.60 8.30 0.77
N ASN A 194 -21.02 8.16 1.98
CA ASN A 194 -21.56 7.39 3.10
C ASN A 194 -21.92 5.94 2.71
N THR A 195 -21.17 5.38 1.76
CA THR A 195 -21.45 4.06 1.21
C THR A 195 -20.19 3.43 0.64
N ASN A 196 -20.13 2.10 0.74
CA ASN A 196 -19.14 1.28 0.06
C ASN A 196 -19.74 0.59 -1.18
N SER A 197 -21.06 0.49 -1.28
CA SER A 197 -21.76 -0.10 -2.42
C SER A 197 -23.14 0.53 -2.63
N VAL A 198 -23.43 0.90 -3.87
CA VAL A 198 -24.73 1.40 -4.35
C VAL A 198 -25.32 0.50 -5.45
N GLY A 199 -24.65 -0.60 -5.77
CA GLY A 199 -25.00 -1.48 -6.89
C GLY A 199 -25.54 -2.85 -6.48
N SER A 200 -26.12 -3.53 -7.46
CA SER A 200 -26.50 -4.94 -7.39
C SER A 200 -25.77 -5.71 -8.50
N GLY A 201 -25.53 -7.02 -8.32
CA GLY A 201 -24.91 -7.85 -9.34
C GLY A 201 -24.01 -8.95 -8.80
N TYR A 202 -23.13 -9.48 -9.66
CA TYR A 202 -22.21 -10.54 -9.29
C TYR A 202 -21.35 -10.12 -8.10
N THR A 203 -21.40 -10.93 -7.04
CA THR A 203 -20.65 -10.71 -5.81
C THR A 203 -19.41 -11.59 -5.82
N LEU A 204 -18.24 -10.98 -5.63
CA LEU A 204 -16.98 -11.68 -5.54
C LEU A 204 -16.99 -12.64 -4.33
N PRO A 205 -16.66 -13.92 -4.54
CA PRO A 205 -16.59 -14.88 -3.43
C PRO A 205 -15.52 -14.46 -2.42
N ALA A 206 -15.69 -14.88 -1.16
CA ALA A 206 -14.84 -14.58 0.00
C ALA A 206 -14.82 -13.12 0.49
N VAL A 207 -14.93 -12.12 -0.38
CA VAL A 207 -14.85 -10.70 0.01
C VAL A 207 -16.20 -9.99 0.11
N GLY A 208 -17.24 -10.49 -0.59
CA GLY A 208 -18.60 -9.94 -0.50
C GLY A 208 -18.79 -8.63 -1.26
N TRP A 209 -17.97 -8.35 -2.27
CA TRP A 209 -17.99 -7.09 -3.02
C TRP A 209 -18.74 -7.29 -4.35
N THR A 210 -19.62 -6.37 -4.71
CA THR A 210 -20.31 -6.43 -6.01
C THR A 210 -19.40 -5.87 -7.10
N LEU A 211 -19.38 -6.46 -8.30
CA LEU A 211 -18.53 -5.93 -9.38
C LEU A 211 -18.96 -4.56 -9.90
N VAL A 212 -20.27 -4.26 -9.81
CA VAL A 212 -20.86 -2.99 -10.24
C VAL A 212 -21.38 -2.25 -9.02
N GLY A 213 -21.12 -0.94 -8.97
CA GLY A 213 -21.56 -0.07 -7.90
C GLY A 213 -20.82 -0.19 -6.58
N ASP A 214 -19.68 -0.90 -6.52
CA ASP A 214 -18.89 -1.09 -5.30
C ASP A 214 -17.50 -0.49 -5.46
N PHE A 215 -17.20 0.55 -4.68
CA PHE A 215 -15.91 1.21 -4.74
C PHE A 215 -14.79 0.37 -4.11
N ARG A 216 -15.11 -0.69 -3.34
CA ARG A 216 -14.10 -1.51 -2.66
C ARG A 216 -13.18 -2.23 -3.66
N VAL A 217 -13.67 -2.57 -4.85
CA VAL A 217 -12.86 -3.21 -5.90
C VAL A 217 -11.79 -2.23 -6.41
N ALA A 218 -12.20 -1.01 -6.77
CA ALA A 218 -11.29 0.06 -7.20
C ALA A 218 -10.30 0.41 -6.09
N HIS A 219 -10.82 0.67 -4.89
CA HIS A 219 -10.03 1.00 -3.71
C HIS A 219 -8.96 -0.06 -3.40
N PHE A 220 -9.34 -1.34 -3.40
CA PHE A 220 -8.41 -2.46 -3.24
C PHE A 220 -7.32 -2.44 -4.31
N ALA A 221 -7.69 -2.32 -5.59
CA ALA A 221 -6.72 -2.24 -6.68
C ALA A 221 -5.78 -1.04 -6.50
N GLY A 222 -6.30 0.14 -6.15
CA GLY A 222 -5.48 1.33 -5.93
C GLY A 222 -4.49 1.13 -4.77
N LEU A 223 -4.96 0.67 -3.60
CA LEU A 223 -4.09 0.35 -2.47
C LEU A 223 -2.99 -0.66 -2.82
N HIS A 224 -3.32 -1.68 -3.62
CA HIS A 224 -2.37 -2.75 -3.93
C HIS A 224 -1.36 -2.43 -5.04
N ALA A 225 -1.48 -1.27 -5.68
CA ALA A 225 -0.50 -0.80 -6.65
C ALA A 225 0.90 -0.66 -6.03
N LEU A 226 0.97 -0.36 -4.73
CA LEU A 226 2.21 -0.20 -3.98
C LEU A 226 3.00 -1.51 -3.82
N GLN A 227 2.33 -2.66 -3.86
CA GLN A 227 2.97 -3.97 -3.87
C GLN A 227 3.36 -4.35 -5.30
N VAL A 228 2.42 -4.22 -6.23
CA VAL A 228 2.54 -4.80 -7.57
C VAL A 228 3.58 -4.07 -8.42
N LEU A 229 3.53 -2.74 -8.50
CA LEU A 229 4.38 -1.99 -9.44
C LEU A 229 5.85 -1.91 -9.00
N PRO A 230 6.18 -1.71 -7.71
CA PRO A 230 7.57 -1.79 -7.27
C PRO A 230 8.13 -3.21 -7.43
N LEU A 231 7.34 -4.25 -7.21
CA LEU A 231 7.75 -5.63 -7.44
C LEU A 231 8.01 -5.90 -8.94
N ALA A 232 7.14 -5.42 -9.83
CA ALA A 232 7.35 -5.52 -11.28
C ALA A 232 8.65 -4.81 -11.71
N GLY A 233 8.93 -3.64 -11.14
CA GLY A 233 10.18 -2.92 -11.36
C GLY A 233 11.42 -3.67 -10.86
N TYR A 234 11.34 -4.24 -9.66
CA TYR A 234 12.40 -5.05 -9.06
C TYR A 234 12.69 -6.32 -9.89
N VAL A 235 11.66 -7.07 -10.25
CA VAL A 235 11.79 -8.31 -11.03
C VAL A 235 12.32 -8.02 -12.43
N SER A 236 11.83 -6.98 -13.09
CA SER A 236 12.32 -6.58 -14.42
C SER A 236 13.80 -6.17 -14.38
N ALA A 237 14.20 -5.38 -13.38
CA ALA A 237 15.59 -5.00 -13.20
C ALA A 237 16.51 -6.21 -12.96
N ARG A 238 16.04 -7.17 -12.15
CA ARG A 238 16.78 -8.43 -11.91
C ARG A 238 16.87 -9.29 -13.17
N ALA A 239 15.82 -9.33 -13.97
CA ALA A 239 15.80 -10.08 -15.23
C ALA A 239 16.77 -9.50 -16.27
N GLU A 240 16.89 -8.17 -16.34
CA GLU A 240 17.87 -7.51 -17.22
C GLU A 240 19.31 -7.82 -16.79
N GLN A 241 19.62 -7.73 -15.50
CA GLN A 241 20.95 -8.09 -14.97
C GLN A 241 21.33 -9.56 -15.23
N GLN A 242 20.34 -10.43 -15.36
CA GLN A 242 20.52 -11.84 -15.71
C GLN A 242 20.57 -12.07 -17.24
N GLY A 243 20.53 -11.02 -18.05
CA GLY A 243 20.52 -11.10 -19.51
C GLY A 243 19.22 -11.65 -20.11
N ARG A 244 18.13 -11.74 -19.33
CA ARG A 244 16.85 -12.33 -19.78
C ARG A 244 15.97 -11.36 -20.57
N ILE A 245 16.11 -10.06 -20.32
CA ILE A 245 15.39 -9.00 -21.04
C ILE A 245 16.33 -7.81 -21.28
N THR A 246 16.03 -6.99 -22.29
CA THR A 246 16.86 -5.83 -22.69
C THR A 246 16.17 -4.49 -22.42
N ALA A 247 14.90 -4.49 -22.05
CA ALA A 247 14.11 -3.26 -21.89
C ALA A 247 13.17 -3.32 -20.66
N PRO A 248 13.71 -3.44 -19.43
CA PRO A 248 12.90 -3.60 -18.22
C PRO A 248 11.95 -2.43 -17.96
N ARG A 249 12.29 -1.20 -18.37
CA ARG A 249 11.38 -0.05 -18.24
C ARG A 249 10.12 -0.20 -19.11
N LYS A 250 10.23 -0.82 -20.30
CA LYS A 250 9.07 -1.08 -21.16
C LYS A 250 8.11 -2.08 -20.50
N VAL A 251 8.65 -3.10 -19.84
CA VAL A 251 7.86 -4.06 -19.04
C VAL A 251 7.11 -3.34 -17.91
N VAL A 252 7.80 -2.48 -17.16
CA VAL A 252 7.18 -1.72 -16.06
C VAL A 252 6.08 -0.78 -16.57
N TRP A 253 6.30 -0.08 -17.69
CA TRP A 253 5.26 0.73 -18.31
C TRP A 253 4.06 -0.10 -18.76
N LEU A 254 4.28 -1.24 -19.41
CA LEU A 254 3.19 -2.13 -19.83
C LEU A 254 2.37 -2.60 -18.62
N VAL A 255 3.03 -3.12 -17.58
CA VAL A 255 2.37 -3.56 -16.34
C VAL A 255 1.64 -2.39 -15.68
N GLY A 256 2.28 -1.22 -15.59
CA GLY A 256 1.70 -0.01 -15.04
C GLY A 256 0.45 0.46 -15.79
N SER A 257 0.48 0.47 -17.12
CA SER A 257 -0.65 0.85 -17.97
C SER A 257 -1.82 -0.13 -17.85
N LEU A 258 -1.53 -1.44 -17.85
CA LEU A 258 -2.57 -2.47 -17.63
C LEU A 258 -3.19 -2.33 -16.24
N TYR A 259 -2.38 -2.07 -15.22
CA TYR A 259 -2.85 -1.88 -13.85
C TYR A 259 -3.69 -0.60 -13.69
N ALA A 260 -3.26 0.51 -14.29
CA ALA A 260 -4.02 1.76 -14.31
C ALA A 260 -5.34 1.61 -15.08
N GLY A 261 -5.34 0.87 -16.18
CA GLY A 261 -6.56 0.52 -16.93
C GLY A 261 -7.52 -0.31 -16.09
N LEU A 262 -7.02 -1.33 -15.37
CA LEU A 262 -7.82 -2.13 -14.44
C LEU A 262 -8.45 -1.25 -13.34
N LEU A 263 -7.67 -0.37 -12.73
CA LEU A 263 -8.14 0.57 -11.72
C LEU A 263 -9.24 1.48 -12.26
N LEU A 264 -9.02 2.08 -13.44
CA LEU A 264 -9.99 2.95 -14.10
C LEU A 264 -11.30 2.20 -14.39
N VAL A 265 -11.22 0.98 -14.93
CA VAL A 265 -12.41 0.16 -15.20
C VAL A 265 -13.15 -0.14 -13.90
N ALA A 266 -12.46 -0.56 -12.84
CA ALA A 266 -13.09 -0.82 -11.55
C ALA A 266 -13.77 0.43 -10.97
N PHE A 267 -13.13 1.59 -11.09
CA PHE A 267 -13.69 2.87 -10.64
C PHE A 267 -14.93 3.28 -11.45
N VAL A 268 -14.89 3.16 -12.78
CA VAL A 268 -16.04 3.43 -13.64
C VAL A 268 -17.21 2.50 -13.31
N LEU A 269 -16.96 1.20 -13.11
CA LEU A 269 -17.99 0.25 -12.69
C LEU A 269 -18.60 0.61 -11.34
N ALA A 270 -17.82 1.16 -10.41
CA ALA A 270 -18.33 1.65 -9.13
C ALA A 270 -19.25 2.87 -9.29
N LEU A 271 -19.01 3.72 -10.30
CA LEU A 271 -19.82 4.90 -10.59
C LEU A 271 -21.13 4.61 -11.34
N VAL A 272 -21.27 3.47 -12.02
CA VAL A 272 -22.43 3.17 -12.90
C VAL A 272 -23.78 3.49 -12.24
N PRO A 273 -24.08 3.10 -10.99
CA PRO A 273 -25.39 3.38 -10.39
C PRO A 273 -25.63 4.85 -10.02
N LEU A 274 -24.59 5.68 -10.01
CA LEU A 274 -24.69 7.12 -9.69
C LEU A 274 -24.97 7.98 -10.93
N VAL A 275 -24.79 7.41 -12.13
CA VAL A 275 -24.92 8.11 -13.41
C VAL A 275 -26.01 7.53 -14.32
N ALA A 276 -26.62 6.41 -13.91
CA ALA A 276 -27.76 5.77 -14.56
C ALA A 276 -29.08 6.25 -13.95
#